data_AF-A0A172TV21-F1
#
_entry.id   AF-A0A172TV21-F1
#
_cell.length_a   1.000
_cell.length_b   1.000
_cell.length_c   1.000
_cell.angle_alpha   90.00
_cell.angle_beta   90.00
_cell.angle_gamma   90.00
#
_symmetry.space_group_name_H-M   'P 1'
#
loop_
_entity.id
_entity.type
_entity.pdbx_description
1 polymer ?
#
loop_
_entity_poly.entity_id
_entity_poly.type
_entity_poly.pdbx_seq_one_letter_code
_entity_poly.pdbx_strand_id
1 'polypeptide(L)'
;MSNIPQHFPETATLREKILYLLSILHKASADEVAMEIMELQGIASEDGVGALTIDVDEEIQRLCDEGLVLPIKEHRQKKRYGLFAA
;
A
#
# COMPACT_ATOMS: atom_id res chain seq x y z
N MET A 1 11.90 3.96 10.67
CA MET A 1 11.26 2.81 11.34
C MET A 1 9.78 3.12 11.38
N SER A 2 9.02 2.49 10.48
CA SER A 2 7.56 2.59 10.43
C SER A 2 7.00 1.80 11.62
N ASN A 3 6.18 2.41 12.48
CA ASN A 3 5.54 1.73 13.61
C ASN A 3 4.25 1.02 13.14
N ILE A 4 4.34 0.16 12.13
CA ILE A 4 3.19 -0.61 11.65
C ILE A 4 3.00 -1.81 12.61
N PRO A 5 1.81 -1.97 13.23
CA PRO A 5 1.56 -3.12 14.09
C PRO A 5 1.72 -4.42 13.30
N GLN A 6 2.56 -5.33 13.82
CA GLN A 6 2.92 -6.61 13.17
C GLN A 6 1.77 -7.64 13.14
N HIS A 7 0.65 -7.35 13.80
CA HIS A 7 -0.51 -8.25 13.85
C HIS A 7 -1.51 -7.90 12.75
N PHE A 8 -1.16 -8.19 11.50
CA PHE A 8 -2.11 -8.22 10.40
C PHE A 8 -2.37 -9.67 9.97
N PRO A 9 -3.62 -10.12 9.78
CA PRO A 9 -3.91 -11.50 9.43
C PRO A 9 -3.22 -11.89 8.10
N GLU A 10 -2.48 -13.00 8.09
CA GLU A 10 -1.84 -13.49 6.86
C GLU A 10 -2.86 -13.80 5.75
N THR A 11 -4.07 -14.21 6.16
CA THR A 11 -5.22 -14.53 5.28
C THR A 11 -5.87 -13.31 4.65
N ALA A 12 -5.49 -12.10 5.04
CA ALA A 12 -6.05 -10.89 4.48
C ALA A 12 -5.64 -10.73 3.00
N THR A 13 -6.61 -10.29 2.21
CA THR A 13 -6.45 -10.00 0.79
C THR A 13 -5.49 -8.84 0.56
N LEU A 14 -4.96 -8.72 -0.66
CA LEU A 14 -4.11 -7.58 -1.06
C LEU A 14 -4.84 -6.24 -0.82
N ARG A 15 -6.12 -6.18 -1.18
CA ARG A 15 -7.00 -5.05 -0.93
C ARG A 15 -7.02 -4.63 0.54
N GLU A 16 -7.30 -5.57 1.44
CA GLU A 16 -7.36 -5.30 2.89
C GLU A 16 -6.02 -4.83 3.44
N LYS A 17 -4.91 -5.42 2.97
CA LYS A 17 -3.55 -5.01 3.32
C LYS A 17 -3.27 -3.57 2.90
N ILE A 18 -3.59 -3.21 1.66
CA ILE A 18 -3.41 -1.85 1.13
C ILE A 18 -4.21 -0.84 1.96
N LEU A 19 -5.50 -1.11 2.21
CA LEU A 19 -6.37 -0.20 2.97
C LEU A 19 -5.88 -0.03 4.41
N TYR A 20 -5.46 -1.12 5.06
CA TYR A 20 -4.87 -1.08 6.40
C TYR A 20 -3.60 -0.23 6.43
N LEU A 21 -2.67 -0.47 5.51
CA LEU A 21 -1.42 0.28 5.44
C LEU A 21 -1.66 1.77 5.16
N LEU A 22 -2.57 2.11 4.24
CA LEU A 22 -2.94 3.50 3.98
C LEU A 22 -3.66 4.15 5.18
N SER A 23 -4.39 3.38 6.00
CA SER A 23 -5.00 3.89 7.24
C SER A 23 -3.96 4.30 8.29
N ILE A 24 -2.80 3.64 8.30
CA ILE A 24 -1.70 3.88 9.26
C ILE A 24 -0.72 4.93 8.73
N LEU A 25 -0.28 4.77 7.48
CA LEU A 25 0.71 5.63 6.86
C LEU A 25 0.11 6.99 6.47
N HIS A 26 -1.22 7.09 6.36
CA HIS A 26 -2.01 8.24 5.90
C HIS A 26 -1.75 8.67 4.44
N LYS A 27 -0.51 8.53 3.96
CA LYS A 27 -0.11 8.68 2.58
C LYS A 27 1.09 7.79 2.25
N ALA A 28 1.02 7.05 1.16
CA ALA A 28 2.11 6.18 0.71
C ALA A 28 2.13 6.05 -0.82
N SER A 29 3.30 5.78 -1.40
CA SER A 29 3.39 5.28 -2.78
C SER A 29 3.17 3.77 -2.85
N ALA A 30 2.85 3.23 -4.03
CA ALA A 30 2.70 1.79 -4.23
C ALA A 30 3.93 0.99 -3.75
N ASP A 31 5.12 1.51 -4.04
CA ASP A 31 6.41 0.96 -3.58
C ASP A 31 6.53 0.90 -2.04
N GLU A 32 6.11 1.96 -1.35
CA GLU A 32 6.13 2.00 0.13
C GLU A 32 5.14 0.98 0.70
N VAL A 33 3.96 0.86 0.10
CA VAL A 33 2.95 -0.13 0.50
C VAL A 33 3.44 -1.57 0.24
N ALA A 34 4.04 -1.84 -0.92
CA ALA A 34 4.56 -3.15 -1.27
C ALA A 34 5.67 -3.61 -0.31
N MET A 35 6.61 -2.72 0.02
CA MET A 35 7.65 -3.00 1.01
C MET A 35 7.06 -3.41 2.36
N GLU A 36 6.10 -2.65 2.87
CA GLU A 36 5.48 -2.93 4.17
C GLU A 36 4.67 -4.24 4.16
N ILE A 37 4.03 -4.59 3.02
CA ILE A 37 3.37 -5.91 2.87
C ILE A 37 4.39 -7.04 2.95
N MET A 38 5.55 -6.90 2.31
CA MET A 38 6.61 -7.92 2.34
C MET A 38 7.19 -8.08 3.74
N GLU A 39 7.41 -6.98 4.45
CA GLU A 39 7.86 -7.00 5.84
C GLU A 39 6.84 -7.72 6.73
N LEU A 40 5.54 -7.42 6.58
CA LEU A 40 4.46 -8.10 7.31
C LEU A 40 4.37 -9.60 6.99
N GLN A 41 4.75 -10.01 5.79
CA GLN A 41 4.79 -11.43 5.38
C GLN A 41 6.11 -12.13 5.73
N GLY A 42 7.11 -11.42 6.24
CA GLY A 42 8.44 -11.96 6.50
C GLY A 42 9.19 -12.39 5.24
N ILE A 43 8.82 -11.87 4.07
CA ILE A 43 9.43 -12.22 2.78
C ILE A 43 10.53 -11.21 2.46
N ALA A 44 11.79 -11.61 2.63
CA ALA A 44 12.95 -10.81 2.23
C ALA A 44 13.48 -11.28 0.86
N SER A 45 12.85 -10.84 -0.23
CA SER A 45 13.33 -11.13 -1.59
C SER A 45 13.15 -9.90 -2.49
N GLU A 46 14.25 -9.38 -3.04
CA GLU A 46 14.24 -8.20 -3.92
C GLU A 46 13.46 -8.44 -5.23
N ASP A 47 13.54 -9.65 -5.79
CA ASP A 47 12.81 -10.03 -7.01
C ASP A 47 11.29 -10.04 -6.80
N GLY A 48 10.83 -10.31 -5.58
CA GLY A 48 9.41 -10.29 -5.22
C GLY A 48 8.83 -8.87 -5.12
N VAL A 49 9.65 -7.87 -4.78
CA VAL A 49 9.21 -6.48 -4.58
C VAL A 49 8.68 -5.90 -5.89
N GLY A 50 9.36 -6.13 -7.01
CA GLY A 50 8.97 -5.58 -8.31
C GLY A 50 7.59 -6.06 -8.78
N ALA A 51 7.34 -7.36 -8.70
CA ALA A 51 6.05 -7.94 -9.08
C ALA A 51 4.93 -7.48 -8.13
N LEU A 52 5.19 -7.50 -6.82
CA LEU A 52 4.21 -7.04 -5.83
C LEU A 52 3.87 -5.55 -5.98
N THR A 53 4.85 -4.70 -6.29
CA THR A 53 4.61 -3.27 -6.52
C THR A 53 3.66 -3.03 -7.69
N ILE A 54 3.73 -3.84 -8.76
CA ILE A 54 2.80 -3.78 -9.88
C ILE A 54 1.39 -4.17 -9.41
N ASP A 55 1.26 -5.30 -8.72
CA ASP A 55 -0.03 -5.76 -8.19
C ASP A 55 -0.66 -4.75 -7.22
N VAL A 56 0.17 -4.11 -6.38
CA VAL A 56 -0.24 -3.05 -5.46
C VAL A 56 -0.70 -1.80 -6.20
N ASP A 57 0.02 -1.34 -7.23
CA ASP A 57 -0.37 -0.15 -8.00
C ASP A 57 -1.69 -0.39 -8.75
N GLU A 58 -1.87 -1.59 -9.34
CA GLU A 58 -3.12 -1.97 -9.99
C GLU A 58 -4.32 -2.01 -9.02
N GLU A 59 -4.15 -2.60 -7.83
CA GLU A 59 -5.23 -2.66 -6.85
C GLU A 59 -5.51 -1.27 -6.25
N ILE A 60 -4.49 -0.42 -6.03
CA ILE A 60 -4.68 0.98 -5.63
C ILE A 60 -5.48 1.75 -6.69
N GLN A 61 -5.19 1.54 -7.98
CA GLN A 61 -5.95 2.19 -9.05
C GLN A 61 -7.41 1.75 -9.05
N ARG A 62 -7.71 0.46 -8.86
CA ARG A 62 -9.09 -0.03 -8.68
C ARG A 62 -9.78 0.63 -7.47
N LEU A 63 -9.07 0.75 -6.35
CA LEU A 63 -9.59 1.42 -5.16
C LEU A 63 -9.82 2.93 -5.36
N CYS A 64 -9.05 3.57 -6.26
CA CYS A 64 -9.29 4.94 -6.67
C CYS A 64 -10.57 5.05 -7.52
N ASP A 65 -10.77 4.11 -8.45
CA ASP A 65 -11.97 4.06 -9.29
C ASP A 65 -13.24 3.78 -8.46
N GLU A 66 -13.10 3.02 -7.37
CA GLU A 66 -14.16 2.78 -6.36
C GLU A 66 -14.36 3.96 -5.39
N GLY A 67 -13.49 4.98 -5.42
CA GLY A 67 -13.56 6.14 -4.53
C GLY A 67 -13.14 5.89 -3.08
N LEU A 68 -12.46 4.78 -2.80
CA LEU A 68 -11.95 4.43 -1.46
C LEU A 68 -10.56 5.04 -1.19
N VAL A 69 -9.79 5.29 -2.24
CA VAL A 69 -8.44 5.85 -2.20
C VAL A 69 -8.38 7.07 -3.13
N LEU A 70 -7.56 8.05 -2.77
CA LEU A 70 -7.34 9.24 -3.60
C LEU A 70 -5.86 9.45 -3.92
N PRO A 71 -5.53 9.86 -5.15
CA PRO A 71 -4.19 10.33 -5.47
C PRO A 71 -3.94 11.69 -4.82
N ILE A 72 -2.80 11.79 -4.12
CA ILE A 72 -2.32 13.00 -3.47
C ILE A 72 -1.31 13.66 -4.42
N LYS A 73 -1.59 14.90 -4.83
CA LYS A 73 -0.67 15.69 -5.64
C LYS A 73 0.52 16.16 -4.78
N GLU A 74 1.70 15.62 -5.02
CA GLU A 74 2.96 16.13 -4.44
C GLU A 74 3.80 16.87 -5.50
N HIS A 75 4.60 17.85 -5.04
CA HIS A 75 5.45 18.69 -5.89
C HIS A 75 6.61 17.94 -6.59
N ARG A 76 6.89 16.69 -6.22
CA ARG A 76 8.08 15.93 -6.63
C ARG A 76 7.75 14.58 -7.27
N GLN A 77 6.92 14.57 -8.31
CA GLN A 77 6.65 13.43 -9.24
C GLN A 77 6.29 12.04 -8.67
N LYS A 78 6.47 11.76 -7.37
CA LYS A 78 6.05 10.52 -6.73
C LYS A 78 4.53 10.59 -6.55
N LYS A 79 3.82 9.68 -7.22
CA LYS A 79 2.41 9.42 -6.96
C LYS A 79 2.29 8.86 -5.54
N ARG A 80 1.51 9.53 -4.71
CA ARG A 80 1.14 9.02 -3.38
C ARG A 80 -0.36 8.91 -3.29
N TYR A 81 -0.81 8.02 -2.45
CA TYR A 81 -2.20 7.66 -2.29
C TYR A 81 -2.56 7.75 -0.80
N GLY A 82 -3.78 8.15 -0.50
CA GLY A 82 -4.33 8.15 0.85
C GLY A 82 -5.78 7.70 0.81
N LEU A 83 -6.33 7.31 1.96
CA LEU A 83 -7.76 6.95 2.04
C LEU A 83 -8.62 8.17 1.71
N PHE A 84 -9.74 7.92 1.02
CA PHE A 84 -10.79 8.91 0.87
C PHE A 84 -11.36 9.23 2.27
N ALA A 85 -11.04 10.40 2.80
CA ALA A 85 -11.69 10.90 4.01
C ALA A 85 -13.12 11.29 3.64
N ALA A 86 -14.10 10.56 4.18
CA ALA A 86 -15.50 10.97 4.17
C ALA A 86 -15.70 12.27 4.98
#